data_AF-A0A7A6LPY0-F1
#
_entry.id   AF-A0A7A6LPY0-F1
#
_cell.length_a   1.000
_cell.length_b   1.000
_cell.length_c   1.000
_cell.angle_alpha   90.00
_cell.angle_beta   90.00
_cell.angle_gamma   90.00
#
_symmetry.space_group_name_H-M   'P 1'
#
loop_
_entity.id
_entity.type
_entity.pdbx_description
1 polymer ?
#
loop_
_entity_poly.entity_id
_entity_poly.type
_entity_poly.pdbx_seq_one_letter_code
_entity_poly.pdbx_strand_id
1 'polypeptide(L)'
;MNIYIGWLFKLIPLLMGIICIALGEFVLTGSGQSEYFVAGHVLISLSAICLALFTTAFIIISQLTHGMNKFYNKLFPVIGYAGSATTMIWGWSLLASNNVMADEFVAGHVIFGVGMIAACVSTVAASSGHFLLIPKNASGSKSDGTPLQAYSSTIGNCLIAVPVLLTLFGFIWSVILLRSADITPHYVAGHVLMGLTAICACLIGLVATIVHQTRNTFSVKEHWLWCYWVILLGS
;
A
#
# COMPACT_ATOMS: atom_id res chain seq x y z
N MET A 1 3.44 -26.82 -0.07
CA MET A 1 2.10 -26.21 -0.26
C MET A 1 1.51 -26.75 -1.55
N ASN A 2 0.22 -27.13 -1.58
CA ASN A 2 -0.42 -27.60 -2.81
C ASN A 2 -0.48 -26.47 -3.85
N ILE A 3 -0.29 -26.78 -5.14
CA ILE A 3 -0.26 -25.76 -6.21
C ILE A 3 -1.61 -25.02 -6.28
N TYR A 4 -2.70 -25.78 -6.11
CA TYR A 4 -4.06 -25.25 -6.12
C TYR A 4 -4.32 -24.25 -4.99
N ILE A 5 -3.83 -24.52 -3.76
CA ILE A 5 -4.03 -23.59 -2.64
C ILE A 5 -3.21 -22.31 -2.83
N GLY A 6 -2.02 -22.41 -3.43
CA GLY A 6 -1.21 -21.25 -3.78
C GLY A 6 -1.89 -20.34 -4.80
N TRP A 7 -2.55 -20.91 -5.82
CA TRP A 7 -3.34 -20.12 -6.78
C TRP A 7 -4.58 -19.49 -6.15
N LEU A 8 -5.25 -20.20 -5.24
CA LEU A 8 -6.42 -19.65 -4.52
C LEU A 8 -6.05 -18.38 -3.77
N PHE A 9 -5.00 -18.40 -2.95
CA PHE A 9 -4.58 -17.23 -2.17
C PHE A 9 -4.15 -16.04 -3.03
N LYS A 10 -3.60 -16.29 -4.22
CA LYS A 10 -3.29 -15.23 -5.18
C LYS A 10 -4.56 -14.60 -5.74
N LEU A 11 -5.58 -15.40 -6.05
CA LEU A 11 -6.77 -14.92 -6.77
C LEU A 11 -7.79 -14.20 -5.87
N ILE A 12 -7.78 -14.45 -4.55
CA ILE A 12 -8.71 -13.82 -3.60
C ILE A 12 -8.69 -12.28 -3.69
N PRO A 13 -7.55 -11.57 -3.60
CA PRO A 13 -7.54 -10.11 -3.75
C PRO A 13 -8.05 -9.63 -5.10
N LEU A 14 -7.80 -10.37 -6.19
CA LEU A 14 -8.27 -9.99 -7.52
C LEU A 14 -9.79 -10.06 -7.62
N LEU A 15 -10.41 -11.13 -7.09
CA LEU A 15 -11.85 -11.25 -7.01
C LEU A 15 -12.46 -10.14 -6.14
N MET A 16 -11.85 -9.83 -5.00
CA MET A 16 -12.29 -8.73 -4.14
C MET A 16 -12.23 -7.38 -4.88
N GLY A 17 -11.17 -7.14 -5.68
CA GLY A 17 -11.05 -5.94 -6.49
C GLY A 17 -12.17 -5.80 -7.53
N ILE A 18 -12.58 -6.91 -8.17
CA ILE A 18 -13.72 -6.93 -9.10
C ILE A 18 -15.01 -6.60 -8.35
N ILE A 19 -15.21 -7.17 -7.16
CA ILE A 19 -16.38 -6.89 -6.31
C ILE A 19 -16.40 -5.41 -5.90
N CYS A 20 -15.26 -4.81 -5.54
CA CYS A 20 -15.14 -3.39 -5.21
C CYS A 20 -15.58 -2.49 -6.38
N ILE A 21 -15.19 -2.82 -7.61
CA ILE A 21 -15.61 -2.09 -8.82
C ILE A 21 -17.12 -2.24 -9.04
N ALA A 22 -17.62 -3.48 -9.03
CA ALA A 22 -19.04 -3.76 -9.29
C ALA A 22 -19.95 -3.10 -8.24
N LEU A 23 -19.59 -3.18 -6.96
CA LEU A 23 -20.34 -2.52 -5.88
C LEU A 23 -20.22 -1.00 -5.97
N GLY A 24 -19.05 -0.47 -6.32
CA GLY A 24 -18.87 0.96 -6.51
C GLY A 24 -19.73 1.50 -7.65
N GLU A 25 -19.78 0.82 -8.79
CA GLU A 25 -20.66 1.16 -9.91
C GLU A 25 -22.15 1.04 -9.54
N PHE A 26 -22.53 -0.02 -8.82
CA PHE A 26 -23.89 -0.16 -8.29
C PHE A 26 -24.28 0.99 -7.36
N VAL A 27 -23.38 1.43 -6.48
CA VAL A 27 -23.63 2.57 -5.58
C VAL A 27 -23.77 3.87 -6.37
N LEU A 28 -22.93 4.11 -7.38
CA LEU A 28 -23.01 5.30 -8.23
C LEU A 28 -24.31 5.38 -9.03
N THR A 29 -24.88 4.24 -9.41
CA THR A 29 -26.14 4.17 -10.18
C THR A 29 -27.38 4.12 -9.28
N GLY A 30 -27.23 3.80 -8.00
CA GLY A 30 -28.33 3.50 -7.07
C GLY A 30 -29.14 4.69 -6.57
N SER A 31 -28.59 5.91 -6.53
CA SER A 31 -29.38 7.13 -6.30
C SER A 31 -28.60 8.40 -6.63
N GLY A 32 -29.29 9.45 -7.11
CA GLY A 32 -28.69 10.75 -7.45
C GLY A 32 -28.31 11.64 -6.26
N GLN A 33 -28.00 11.07 -5.10
CA GLN A 33 -27.61 11.80 -3.88
C GLN A 33 -26.08 11.86 -3.75
N SER A 34 -25.56 12.95 -3.19
CA SER A 34 -24.11 13.24 -3.09
C SER A 34 -23.31 12.24 -2.25
N GLU A 35 -23.93 11.59 -1.25
CA GLU A 35 -23.27 10.55 -0.43
C GLU A 35 -22.86 9.31 -1.26
N TYR A 36 -23.63 9.01 -2.31
CA TYR A 36 -23.37 7.88 -3.21
C TYR A 36 -22.21 8.16 -4.16
N PHE A 37 -21.99 9.44 -4.51
CA PHE A 37 -20.84 9.85 -5.29
C PHE A 37 -19.54 9.51 -4.58
N VAL A 38 -19.39 9.96 -3.33
CA VAL A 38 -18.19 9.70 -2.52
C VAL A 38 -18.02 8.20 -2.28
N ALA A 39 -19.05 7.54 -1.77
CA ALA A 39 -18.97 6.11 -1.44
C ALA A 39 -18.65 5.25 -2.67
N GLY A 40 -19.29 5.51 -3.80
CA GLY A 40 -19.08 4.76 -5.04
C GLY A 40 -17.66 4.92 -5.60
N HIS A 41 -17.14 6.14 -5.67
CA HIS A 41 -15.77 6.39 -6.13
C HIS A 41 -14.72 5.80 -5.20
N VAL A 42 -14.94 5.89 -3.89
CA VAL A 42 -14.05 5.27 -2.90
C VAL A 42 -14.03 3.75 -3.06
N LEU A 43 -15.19 3.10 -3.21
CA LEU A 43 -15.28 1.65 -3.45
C LEU A 43 -14.51 1.24 -4.72
N ILE A 44 -14.68 1.96 -5.83
CA ILE A 44 -13.93 1.69 -7.06
C ILE A 44 -12.43 1.86 -6.82
N SER A 45 -12.00 2.89 -6.08
CA SER A 45 -10.58 3.13 -5.81
C SER A 45 -9.91 2.03 -4.97
N LEU A 46 -10.67 1.33 -4.11
CA LEU A 46 -10.15 0.20 -3.31
C LEU A 46 -9.66 -0.97 -4.19
N SER A 47 -10.11 -1.05 -5.45
CA SER A 47 -9.57 -2.02 -6.42
C SER A 47 -8.06 -1.87 -6.63
N ALA A 48 -7.50 -0.67 -6.46
CA ALA A 48 -6.05 -0.43 -6.56
C ALA A 48 -5.28 -1.06 -5.39
N ILE A 49 -5.82 -1.01 -4.17
CA ILE A 49 -5.25 -1.73 -3.03
C ILE A 49 -5.36 -3.24 -3.26
N CYS A 50 -6.50 -3.71 -3.78
CA CYS A 50 -6.68 -5.13 -4.12
C CYS A 50 -5.67 -5.61 -5.17
N LEU A 51 -5.38 -4.81 -6.19
CA LEU A 51 -4.34 -5.08 -7.17
C LEU A 51 -2.95 -5.13 -6.52
N ALA A 52 -2.62 -4.17 -5.65
CA ALA A 52 -1.35 -4.16 -4.94
C ALA A 52 -1.19 -5.39 -4.02
N LEU A 53 -2.26 -5.81 -3.32
CA LEU A 53 -2.29 -7.03 -2.52
C LEU A 53 -2.18 -8.29 -3.38
N PHE A 54 -2.83 -8.33 -4.55
CA PHE A 54 -2.66 -9.40 -5.54
C PHE A 54 -1.19 -9.53 -5.94
N THR A 55 -0.53 -8.41 -6.27
CA THR A 55 0.89 -8.43 -6.66
C THR A 55 1.79 -8.91 -5.51
N THR A 56 1.50 -8.49 -4.28
CA THR A 56 2.24 -8.91 -3.07
C THR A 56 2.08 -10.42 -2.83
N ALA A 57 0.84 -10.92 -2.85
CA ALA A 57 0.53 -12.33 -2.69
C ALA A 57 1.17 -13.16 -3.81
N PHE A 58 1.12 -12.67 -5.05
CA PHE A 58 1.76 -13.33 -6.19
C PHE A 58 3.26 -13.50 -5.96
N ILE A 59 3.97 -12.43 -5.56
CA ILE A 59 5.41 -12.46 -5.27
C ILE A 59 5.72 -13.48 -4.17
N ILE A 60 5.12 -13.31 -2.99
CA ILE A 60 5.45 -14.13 -1.80
C ILE A 60 5.13 -15.61 -2.05
N ILE A 61 3.94 -15.92 -2.55
CA ILE A 61 3.49 -17.31 -2.73
C ILE A 61 4.30 -18.00 -3.82
N SER A 62 4.64 -17.30 -4.90
CA SER A 62 5.45 -17.88 -5.99
C SER A 62 6.88 -18.19 -5.55
N GLN A 63 7.45 -17.37 -4.66
CA GLN A 63 8.73 -17.68 -4.01
C GLN A 63 8.63 -18.98 -3.18
N LEU A 64 7.52 -19.18 -2.47
CA LEU A 64 7.33 -20.37 -1.62
C LEU A 64 7.04 -21.68 -2.37
N THR A 65 6.51 -21.64 -3.60
CA THR A 65 6.09 -22.86 -4.32
C THR A 65 7.03 -23.35 -5.40
N HIS A 66 7.49 -22.49 -6.30
CA HIS A 66 8.17 -22.93 -7.54
C HIS A 66 9.44 -22.16 -7.86
N GLY A 67 9.87 -21.25 -6.98
CA GLY A 67 10.89 -20.27 -7.33
C GLY A 67 10.36 -19.28 -8.36
N MET A 68 10.87 -18.04 -8.30
CA MET A 68 10.40 -16.99 -9.18
C MET A 68 11.39 -16.63 -10.27
N ASN A 69 10.86 -16.39 -11.47
CA ASN A 69 11.62 -15.74 -12.52
C ASN A 69 11.87 -14.27 -12.16
N LYS A 70 13.09 -13.78 -12.44
CA LYS A 70 13.47 -12.37 -12.24
C LYS A 70 12.52 -11.40 -12.95
N PHE A 71 11.97 -11.82 -14.09
CA PHE A 71 10.99 -11.02 -14.84
C PHE A 71 9.72 -10.73 -14.03
N TYR A 72 9.06 -11.77 -13.49
CA TYR A 72 7.85 -11.61 -12.69
C TYR A 72 8.12 -10.83 -11.39
N ASN A 73 9.31 -11.00 -10.82
CA ASN A 73 9.75 -10.25 -9.65
C ASN A 73 9.80 -8.73 -9.86
N LYS A 74 9.98 -8.28 -11.11
CA LYS A 74 9.93 -6.86 -11.47
C LYS A 74 8.57 -6.44 -12.01
N LEU A 75 7.95 -7.28 -12.83
CA LEU A 75 6.70 -6.95 -13.52
C LEU A 75 5.55 -6.69 -12.55
N PHE A 76 5.32 -7.58 -11.59
CA PHE A 76 4.14 -7.46 -10.70
C PHE A 76 4.21 -6.20 -9.81
N PRO A 77 5.32 -5.87 -9.14
CA PRO A 77 5.40 -4.61 -8.41
C PRO A 77 5.19 -3.38 -9.29
N VAL A 78 5.68 -3.40 -10.54
CA VAL A 78 5.45 -2.31 -11.51
C VAL A 78 3.97 -2.17 -11.85
N ILE A 79 3.24 -3.28 -12.02
CA ILE A 79 1.78 -3.25 -12.23
C ILE A 79 1.08 -2.63 -11.01
N GLY A 80 1.48 -3.02 -9.79
CA GLY A 80 0.95 -2.42 -8.56
C GLY A 80 1.18 -0.91 -8.49
N TYR A 81 2.42 -0.46 -8.77
CA TYR A 81 2.73 0.96 -8.83
C TYR A 81 1.96 1.70 -9.92
N ALA A 82 1.80 1.10 -11.11
CA ALA A 82 0.99 1.68 -12.18
C ALA A 82 -0.46 1.88 -11.72
N GLY A 83 -1.07 0.86 -11.09
CA GLY A 83 -2.40 0.97 -10.48
C GLY A 83 -2.48 2.09 -9.44
N SER A 84 -1.49 2.18 -8.56
CA SER A 84 -1.43 3.25 -7.55
C SER A 84 -1.35 4.65 -8.18
N ALA A 85 -0.51 4.82 -9.22
CA ALA A 85 -0.35 6.08 -9.91
C ALA A 85 -1.65 6.47 -10.64
N THR A 86 -2.32 5.53 -11.31
CA THR A 86 -3.61 5.81 -11.96
C THR A 86 -4.66 6.27 -10.97
N THR A 87 -4.72 5.66 -9.77
CA THR A 87 -5.65 6.06 -8.72
C THR A 87 -5.31 7.42 -8.14
N MET A 88 -4.02 7.72 -7.91
CA MET A 88 -3.59 9.06 -7.46
C MET A 88 -3.92 10.14 -8.49
N ILE A 89 -3.68 9.88 -9.77
CA ILE A 89 -4.02 10.80 -10.87
C ILE A 89 -5.54 11.03 -10.91
N TRP A 90 -6.33 9.97 -10.73
CA TRP A 90 -7.79 10.08 -10.69
C TRP A 90 -8.26 10.93 -9.50
N GLY A 91 -7.77 10.65 -8.29
CA GLY A 91 -8.08 11.47 -7.11
C GLY A 91 -7.69 12.94 -7.31
N TRP A 92 -6.51 13.19 -7.89
CA TRP A 92 -6.06 14.54 -8.21
C TRP A 92 -6.94 15.22 -9.26
N SER A 93 -7.42 14.49 -10.28
CA SER A 93 -8.29 15.06 -11.32
C SER A 93 -9.62 15.59 -10.78
N LEU A 94 -10.15 14.99 -9.72
CA LEU A 94 -11.36 15.49 -9.03
C LEU A 94 -11.08 16.80 -8.29
N LEU A 95 -9.87 16.97 -7.76
CA LEU A 95 -9.44 18.18 -7.05
C LEU A 95 -9.04 19.33 -7.98
N ALA A 96 -8.66 19.03 -9.22
CA ALA A 96 -8.20 20.00 -10.21
C ALA A 96 -9.34 20.69 -10.98
N SER A 97 -10.60 20.33 -10.72
CA SER A 97 -11.77 20.93 -11.35
C SER A 97 -11.96 22.41 -10.95
N ASN A 98 -12.38 23.27 -11.88
CA ASN A 98 -12.52 24.71 -11.62
C ASN A 98 -13.60 25.06 -10.58
N ASN A 99 -14.58 24.19 -10.37
CA ASN A 99 -15.68 24.35 -9.42
C ASN A 99 -15.84 23.06 -8.60
N VAL A 100 -14.83 22.70 -7.79
CA VAL A 100 -14.85 21.47 -6.99
C VAL A 100 -16.02 21.50 -6.01
N MET A 101 -16.95 20.55 -6.15
CA MET A 101 -18.05 20.37 -5.21
C MET A 101 -17.55 19.70 -3.92
N ALA A 102 -18.30 19.83 -2.82
CA ALA A 102 -17.87 19.31 -1.52
C ALA A 102 -17.62 17.79 -1.50
N ASP A 103 -18.44 17.03 -2.24
CA ASP A 103 -18.33 15.60 -2.46
C ASP A 103 -17.11 15.24 -3.32
N GLU A 104 -16.86 15.96 -4.42
CA GLU A 104 -15.65 15.79 -5.24
C GLU A 104 -14.38 16.09 -4.45
N PHE A 105 -14.42 17.11 -3.60
CA PHE A 105 -13.30 17.48 -2.74
C PHE A 105 -12.95 16.34 -1.76
N VAL A 106 -13.96 15.79 -1.07
CA VAL A 106 -13.74 14.67 -0.15
C VAL A 106 -13.29 13.44 -0.91
N ALA A 107 -14.01 13.06 -1.98
CA ALA A 107 -13.68 11.88 -2.78
C ALA A 107 -12.26 11.97 -3.36
N GLY A 108 -11.85 13.12 -3.90
CA GLY A 108 -10.52 13.33 -4.46
C GLY A 108 -9.40 13.07 -3.45
N HIS A 109 -9.51 13.60 -2.23
CA HIS A 109 -8.52 13.35 -1.17
C HIS A 109 -8.50 11.88 -0.72
N VAL A 110 -9.66 11.25 -0.59
CA VAL A 110 -9.75 9.84 -0.17
C VAL A 110 -9.16 8.92 -1.24
N ILE A 111 -9.54 9.09 -2.51
CA ILE A 111 -9.03 8.30 -3.64
C ILE A 111 -7.51 8.49 -3.77
N PHE A 112 -7.01 9.72 -3.64
CA PHE A 112 -5.58 9.97 -3.64
C PHE A 112 -4.87 9.22 -2.50
N GLY A 113 -5.42 9.28 -1.28
CA GLY A 113 -4.90 8.55 -0.13
C GLY A 113 -4.91 7.03 -0.31
N VAL A 114 -5.98 6.48 -0.90
CA VAL A 114 -6.06 5.06 -1.29
C VAL A 114 -4.97 4.69 -2.28
N GLY A 115 -4.69 5.57 -3.25
CA GLY A 115 -3.56 5.45 -4.17
C GLY A 115 -2.21 5.42 -3.45
N MET A 116 -1.99 6.27 -2.45
CA MET A 116 -0.77 6.24 -1.62
C MET A 116 -0.60 4.89 -0.89
N ILE A 117 -1.68 4.35 -0.32
CA ILE A 117 -1.63 3.02 0.32
C ILE A 117 -1.27 1.96 -0.71
N ALA A 118 -1.90 1.98 -1.89
CA ALA A 118 -1.58 1.04 -2.96
C ALA A 118 -0.10 1.11 -3.38
N ALA A 119 0.50 2.30 -3.40
CA ALA A 119 1.94 2.47 -3.66
C ALA A 119 2.80 1.88 -2.53
N CYS A 120 2.44 2.11 -1.26
CA CYS A 120 3.13 1.51 -0.12
C CYS A 120 3.04 -0.02 -0.14
N VAL A 121 1.87 -0.60 -0.43
CA VAL A 121 1.71 -2.06 -0.58
C VAL A 121 2.49 -2.59 -1.79
N SER A 122 2.53 -1.85 -2.90
CA SER A 122 3.37 -2.21 -4.05
C SER A 122 4.87 -2.20 -3.71
N THR A 123 5.28 -1.36 -2.75
CA THR A 123 6.64 -1.38 -2.18
C THR A 123 6.89 -2.64 -1.37
N VAL A 124 5.89 -3.12 -0.61
CA VAL A 124 5.96 -4.41 0.09
C VAL A 124 6.17 -5.54 -0.92
N ALA A 125 5.43 -5.55 -2.03
CA ALA A 125 5.63 -6.52 -3.12
C ALA A 125 7.06 -6.45 -3.67
N ALA A 126 7.56 -5.24 -3.96
CA ALA A 126 8.91 -5.03 -4.49
C ALA A 126 10.01 -5.49 -3.52
N SER A 127 9.88 -5.19 -2.22
CA SER A 127 10.85 -5.63 -1.20
C SER A 127 10.81 -7.13 -0.92
N SER A 128 9.68 -7.79 -1.19
CA SER A 128 9.49 -9.24 -0.98
C SER A 128 10.13 -10.11 -2.07
N GLY A 129 10.83 -9.52 -3.02
CA GLY A 129 11.42 -10.27 -4.14
C GLY A 129 12.48 -11.31 -3.77
N HIS A 130 13.01 -11.25 -2.54
CA HIS A 130 13.95 -12.22 -2.00
C HIS A 130 13.47 -12.84 -0.68
N PHE A 131 12.15 -13.02 -0.52
CA PHE A 131 11.51 -13.46 0.72
C PHE A 131 12.10 -14.73 1.35
N LEU A 132 12.56 -15.69 0.54
CA LEU A 132 13.19 -16.92 1.04
C LEU A 132 14.50 -16.70 1.81
N LEU A 133 15.13 -15.53 1.69
CA LEU A 133 16.31 -15.19 2.49
C LEU A 133 15.96 -14.95 3.97
N ILE A 134 14.71 -14.61 4.30
CA ILE A 134 14.28 -14.35 5.67
C ILE A 134 14.45 -15.59 6.56
N PRO A 135 13.83 -16.76 6.26
CA PRO A 135 14.03 -17.96 7.10
C PRO A 135 15.47 -18.43 7.08
N LYS A 136 16.19 -18.28 5.95
CA LYS A 136 17.60 -18.66 5.85
C LYS A 136 18.48 -17.84 6.80
N ASN A 137 18.34 -16.51 6.80
CA ASN A 137 19.10 -15.62 7.67
C ASN A 137 18.68 -15.77 9.13
N ALA A 138 17.40 -16.05 9.40
CA ALA A 138 16.91 -16.31 10.76
C ALA A 138 17.49 -17.60 11.37
N SER A 139 17.79 -18.62 10.54
CA SER A 139 18.46 -19.84 10.98
C SER A 139 20.00 -19.73 11.04
N GLY A 140 20.56 -18.68 10.44
CA GLY A 140 22.01 -18.44 10.37
C GLY A 140 22.52 -17.56 11.50
N SER A 141 23.79 -17.14 11.39
CA SER A 141 24.40 -16.19 12.32
C SER A 141 24.49 -14.79 11.70
N LYS A 142 24.52 -13.76 12.54
CA LYS A 142 24.82 -12.39 12.08
C LYS A 142 26.23 -12.23 11.53
N SER A 143 27.16 -13.11 11.92
CA SER A 143 28.53 -13.13 11.39
C SER A 143 28.58 -13.49 9.91
N ASP A 144 27.53 -14.09 9.37
CA ASP A 144 27.46 -14.52 7.96
C ASP A 144 27.33 -13.33 6.99
N GLY A 145 27.10 -12.13 7.53
CA GLY A 145 27.03 -10.90 6.76
C GLY A 145 25.82 -10.84 5.82
N THR A 146 25.85 -9.89 4.88
CA THR A 146 24.76 -9.70 3.91
C THR A 146 24.86 -10.73 2.77
N PRO A 147 23.79 -11.50 2.47
CA PRO A 147 23.80 -12.46 1.37
C PRO A 147 24.03 -11.80 0.00
N LEU A 148 24.77 -12.45 -0.90
CA LEU A 148 25.02 -11.96 -2.27
C LEU A 148 23.74 -11.81 -3.11
N GLN A 149 22.70 -12.59 -2.81
CA GLN A 149 21.40 -12.49 -3.49
C GLN A 149 20.50 -11.38 -2.94
N ALA A 150 20.85 -10.76 -1.80
CA ALA A 150 20.03 -9.72 -1.20
C ALA A 150 20.13 -8.41 -1.99
N TYR A 151 19.16 -7.52 -1.79
CA TYR A 151 19.25 -6.17 -2.34
C TYR A 151 20.49 -5.44 -1.83
N SER A 152 21.07 -4.61 -2.70
CA SER A 152 22.12 -3.68 -2.29
C SER A 152 21.57 -2.70 -1.26
N SER A 153 22.48 -2.07 -0.50
CA SER A 153 22.06 -1.12 0.53
C SER A 153 21.26 0.05 -0.02
N THR A 154 21.66 0.53 -1.20
CA THR A 154 21.00 1.64 -1.88
C THR A 154 19.59 1.27 -2.32
N ILE A 155 19.39 0.07 -2.88
CA ILE A 155 18.06 -0.38 -3.31
C ILE A 155 17.16 -0.60 -2.09
N GLY A 156 17.67 -1.24 -1.04
CA GLY A 156 16.93 -1.43 0.21
C GLY A 156 16.46 -0.11 0.83
N ASN A 157 17.35 0.88 0.91
CA ASN A 157 17.01 2.20 1.44
C ASN A 157 16.04 2.96 0.53
N CYS A 158 16.17 2.82 -0.80
CA CYS A 158 15.23 3.40 -1.75
C CYS A 158 13.81 2.82 -1.58
N LEU A 159 13.70 1.50 -1.38
CA LEU A 159 12.42 0.85 -1.09
C LEU A 159 11.82 1.37 0.21
N ILE A 160 12.60 1.54 1.28
CA ILE A 160 12.09 2.10 2.55
C ILE A 160 11.69 3.58 2.39
N ALA A 161 12.41 4.34 1.55
CA ALA A 161 12.14 5.76 1.35
C ALA A 161 10.77 6.04 0.72
N VAL A 162 10.26 5.15 -0.15
CA VAL A 162 8.95 5.33 -0.81
C VAL A 162 7.81 5.52 0.20
N PRO A 163 7.51 4.57 1.12
CA PRO A 163 6.44 4.73 2.10
C PRO A 163 6.72 5.87 3.09
N VAL A 164 8.00 6.16 3.41
CA VAL A 164 8.36 7.31 4.25
C VAL A 164 7.95 8.62 3.59
N LEU A 165 8.29 8.82 2.32
CA LEU A 165 7.96 10.04 1.59
C LEU A 165 6.46 10.22 1.40
N LEU A 166 5.74 9.14 1.06
CA LEU A 166 4.28 9.17 0.94
C LEU A 166 3.60 9.47 2.28
N THR A 167 4.12 8.90 3.37
CA THR A 167 3.60 9.16 4.73
C THR A 167 3.82 10.62 5.12
N LEU A 168 5.02 11.18 4.90
CA LEU A 168 5.31 12.57 5.20
C LEU A 168 4.41 13.52 4.38
N PHE A 169 4.25 13.23 3.09
CA PHE A 169 3.38 14.00 2.21
C PHE A 169 1.92 13.96 2.68
N GLY A 170 1.36 12.78 2.92
CA GLY A 170 -0.01 12.61 3.40
C GLY A 170 -0.24 13.24 4.77
N PHE A 171 0.74 13.17 5.67
CA PHE A 171 0.65 13.76 7.00
C PHE A 171 0.62 15.29 6.92
N ILE A 172 1.53 15.89 6.16
CA ILE A 172 1.54 17.34 5.95
C ILE A 172 0.22 17.81 5.33
N TRP A 173 -0.27 17.11 4.30
CA TRP A 173 -1.51 17.46 3.63
C TRP A 173 -2.72 17.35 4.56
N SER A 174 -2.84 16.26 5.32
CA SER A 174 -3.93 16.10 6.30
C SER A 174 -3.90 17.19 7.39
N VAL A 175 -2.73 17.56 7.91
CA VAL A 175 -2.60 18.66 8.88
C VAL A 175 -3.02 19.99 8.27
N ILE A 176 -2.66 20.27 7.01
CA ILE A 176 -3.09 21.49 6.31
C ILE A 176 -4.62 21.54 6.19
N LEU A 177 -5.26 20.44 5.82
CA LEU A 177 -6.73 20.36 5.73
C LEU A 177 -7.39 20.59 7.10
N LEU A 178 -6.86 20.01 8.16
CA LEU A 178 -7.41 20.14 9.51
C LEU A 178 -7.20 21.52 10.12
N ARG A 179 -6.34 22.38 9.56
CA ARG A 179 -6.28 23.79 9.98
C ARG A 179 -7.53 24.57 9.59
N SER A 180 -8.24 24.12 8.55
CA SER A 180 -9.53 24.68 8.11
C SER A 180 -10.69 23.74 8.47
N ALA A 181 -10.58 23.06 9.62
CA ALA A 181 -11.56 22.09 10.12
C ALA A 181 -12.94 22.69 10.45
N ASP A 182 -13.07 24.02 10.44
CA ASP A 182 -14.35 24.73 10.54
C ASP A 182 -15.27 24.48 9.32
N ILE A 183 -14.69 24.07 8.18
CA ILE A 183 -15.42 23.72 6.97
C ILE A 183 -15.57 22.19 6.89
N THR A 184 -16.81 21.68 6.90
CA THR A 184 -17.11 20.23 6.97
C THR A 184 -16.32 19.34 5.99
N PRO A 185 -16.18 19.68 4.68
CA PRO A 185 -15.42 18.85 3.74
C PRO A 185 -13.93 18.77 4.08
N HIS A 186 -13.35 19.83 4.64
CA HIS A 186 -11.95 19.85 5.09
C HIS A 186 -11.76 19.01 6.35
N TYR A 187 -12.70 19.07 7.29
CA TYR A 187 -12.70 18.21 8.48
C TYR A 187 -12.75 16.73 8.11
N VAL A 188 -13.67 16.33 7.22
CA VAL A 188 -13.84 14.94 6.78
C VAL A 188 -12.62 14.47 5.99
N ALA A 189 -12.22 15.22 4.94
CA ALA A 189 -11.07 14.86 4.12
C ALA A 189 -9.78 14.79 4.95
N GLY A 190 -9.57 15.73 5.86
CA GLY A 190 -8.41 15.78 6.74
C GLY A 190 -8.30 14.56 7.66
N HIS A 191 -9.39 14.17 8.33
CA HIS A 191 -9.39 12.99 9.21
C HIS A 191 -9.21 11.69 8.43
N VAL A 192 -9.90 11.52 7.31
CA VAL A 192 -9.77 10.30 6.50
C VAL A 192 -8.36 10.20 5.95
N LEU A 193 -7.80 11.28 5.39
CA LEU A 193 -6.43 11.29 4.86
C LEU A 193 -5.40 11.03 5.95
N MET A 194 -5.62 11.52 7.18
CA MET A 194 -4.77 11.23 8.34
C MET A 194 -4.77 9.73 8.68
N GLY A 195 -5.94 9.09 8.71
CA GLY A 195 -6.05 7.64 8.92
C GLY A 195 -5.38 6.83 7.80
N LEU A 196 -5.60 7.20 6.54
CA LEU A 196 -4.94 6.55 5.39
C LEU A 196 -3.41 6.70 5.46
N THR A 197 -2.94 7.85 5.92
CA THR A 197 -1.51 8.11 6.14
C THR A 197 -0.93 7.26 7.27
N ALA A 198 -1.69 7.04 8.35
CA ALA A 198 -1.26 6.15 9.44
C ALA A 198 -1.05 4.71 8.93
N ILE A 199 -1.88 4.23 7.99
CA ILE A 199 -1.68 2.94 7.33
C ILE A 199 -0.36 2.91 6.57
N CYS A 200 -0.05 3.96 5.78
CA CYS A 200 1.25 4.09 5.11
C CYS A 200 2.42 4.09 6.11
N ALA A 201 2.26 4.77 7.25
CA ALA A 201 3.27 4.83 8.31
C ALA A 201 3.54 3.44 8.92
N CYS A 202 2.51 2.61 9.09
CA CYS A 202 2.66 1.21 9.52
C CYS A 202 3.39 0.36 8.48
N LEU A 203 3.15 0.60 7.18
CA LEU A 203 3.81 -0.13 6.09
C LEU A 203 5.31 0.18 5.99
N ILE A 204 5.79 1.32 6.50
CA ILE A 204 7.24 1.60 6.62
C ILE A 204 7.92 0.48 7.43
N GLY A 205 7.34 0.10 8.58
CA GLY A 205 7.89 -0.94 9.44
C GLY A 205 7.91 -2.31 8.76
N LEU A 206 6.87 -2.64 7.99
CA LEU A 206 6.82 -3.88 7.20
C LEU A 206 7.91 -3.92 6.13
N VAL A 207 8.06 -2.86 5.33
CA VAL A 207 9.09 -2.79 4.28
C VAL A 207 10.49 -2.80 4.88
N ALA A 208 10.73 -2.01 5.93
CA ALA A 208 12.02 -1.95 6.62
C ALA A 208 12.41 -3.32 7.19
N THR A 209 11.46 -4.01 7.83
CA THR A 209 11.67 -5.36 8.37
C THR A 209 12.04 -6.34 7.26
N ILE A 210 11.31 -6.37 6.14
CA ILE A 210 11.62 -7.27 5.02
C ILE A 210 13.02 -6.98 4.46
N VAL A 211 13.35 -5.71 4.23
CA VAL A 211 14.66 -5.30 3.68
C VAL A 211 15.79 -5.68 4.63
N HIS A 212 15.67 -5.42 5.93
CA HIS A 212 16.73 -5.74 6.89
C HIS A 212 16.83 -7.24 7.19
N GLN A 213 15.72 -7.98 7.19
CA GLN A 213 15.75 -9.44 7.36
C GLN A 213 16.38 -10.13 6.16
N THR A 214 16.03 -9.73 4.93
CA THR A 214 16.65 -10.30 3.70
C THR A 214 18.15 -9.99 3.60
N ARG A 215 18.60 -8.88 4.19
CA ARG A 215 20.02 -8.47 4.24
C ARG A 215 20.80 -8.96 5.47
N ASN A 216 20.17 -9.71 6.38
CA ASN A 216 20.76 -10.18 7.64
C ASN A 216 21.23 -9.05 8.58
N THR A 217 20.61 -7.86 8.50
CA THR A 217 20.93 -6.70 9.35
C THR A 217 19.88 -6.44 10.43
N PHE A 218 18.77 -7.18 10.41
CA PHE A 218 17.65 -7.01 11.34
C PHE A 218 18.05 -7.23 12.80
N SER A 219 17.56 -6.39 13.72
CA SER A 219 17.90 -6.44 15.14
C SER A 219 16.67 -6.66 16.05
N VAL A 220 16.91 -7.19 17.26
CA VAL A 220 15.84 -7.40 18.26
C VAL A 220 15.23 -6.07 18.72
N LYS A 221 16.04 -5.02 18.83
CA LYS A 221 15.56 -3.66 19.17
C LYS A 221 14.60 -3.15 18.10
N GLU A 222 14.95 -3.37 16.84
CA GLU A 222 14.14 -2.98 15.70
C GLU A 222 12.80 -3.73 15.64
N HIS A 223 12.76 -5.03 16.00
CA HIS A 223 11.52 -5.78 16.11
C HIS A 223 10.51 -5.10 17.05
N TRP A 224 10.93 -4.81 18.28
CA TRP A 224 10.07 -4.15 19.26
C TRP A 224 9.67 -2.74 18.83
N LEU A 225 10.59 -1.97 18.24
CA LEU A 225 10.32 -0.62 17.75
C LEU A 225 9.16 -0.61 16.76
N TRP A 226 9.18 -1.51 15.76
CA TRP A 226 8.12 -1.56 14.75
C TRP A 226 6.79 -2.10 15.31
N CYS A 227 6.83 -3.04 16.24
CA CYS A 227 5.61 -3.49 16.93
C CYS A 227 4.93 -2.36 17.70
N TYR A 228 5.69 -1.60 18.50
CA TYR A 228 5.15 -0.45 19.22
C TYR A 228 4.64 0.65 18.28
N TRP A 229 5.36 0.90 17.19
CA TRP A 229 4.96 1.87 16.17
C TRP A 229 3.59 1.56 15.57
N VAL A 230 3.35 0.30 15.19
CA VAL A 230 2.06 -0.14 14.64
C VAL A 230 0.95 -0.09 15.69
N ILE A 231 1.24 -0.48 16.94
CA ILE A 231 0.26 -0.40 18.02
C ILE A 231 -0.17 1.05 18.27
N LEU A 232 0.79 1.98 18.35
CA LEU A 232 0.52 3.38 18.62
C LEU A 232 -0.26 4.07 17.50
N LEU A 233 0.01 3.72 16.24
CA LEU A 233 -0.69 4.29 15.09
C LEU A 233 -2.04 3.63 14.80
N GLY A 234 -2.23 2.39 15.26
CA GLY A 234 -3.46 1.63 15.10
C GLY A 234 -4.44 1.75 16.26
N SER A 235 -4.01 2.32 17.40
CA SER A 235 -4.83 2.61 18.58
C SER A 235 -5.49 3.98 18.51
#